data_AF-A0A2E9QSA2-F1
#
_entry.id   AF-A0A2E9QSA2-F1
#
_cell.length_a   1.000
_cell.length_b   1.000
_cell.length_c   1.000
_cell.angle_alpha   90.00
_cell.angle_beta   90.00
_cell.angle_gamma   90.00
#
_symmetry.space_group_name_H-M   'P 1'
#
loop_
_entity.id
_entity.type
_entity.pdbx_description
1 polymer ?
#
loop_
_entity_poly.entity_id
_entity_poly.type
_entity_poly.pdbx_seq_one_letter_code
_entity_poly.pdbx_strand_id
1 'polypeptide(L)'
;MDNDNSSTNWDNFFTPADEKHIKKEKAKAYDMRKSQWWKNQRGKGVCHYCKVRVPAKELTMDHIVPIVRGGKTTKGNVVPCCKECNNKKKYMLPIEWEEYLQSISDE
;
A
#
# COMPACT_ATOMS: atom_id res chain seq x y z
N MET A 1 31.89 -24.57 -0.73
CA MET A 1 30.61 -24.54 0.00
C MET A 1 29.81 -23.45 -0.66
N ASP A 2 29.24 -23.77 -1.82
CA ASP A 2 28.50 -22.81 -2.62
C ASP A 2 27.17 -22.59 -1.93
N ASN A 3 27.03 -21.41 -1.32
CA ASN A 3 25.83 -20.97 -0.65
C ASN A 3 24.80 -20.68 -1.76
N ASP A 4 24.05 -21.70 -2.14
CA ASP A 4 22.87 -21.63 -2.99
C ASP A 4 21.83 -20.76 -2.27
N ASN A 5 22.00 -19.44 -2.40
CA ASN A 5 20.97 -18.48 -2.07
C ASN A 5 19.97 -18.55 -3.23
N SER A 6 19.19 -19.63 -3.25
CA SER A 6 18.06 -19.81 -4.14
C SER A 6 17.13 -18.64 -3.89
N SER A 7 17.31 -17.59 -4.70
CA SER A 7 16.45 -16.43 -4.76
C SER A 7 15.08 -16.96 -5.15
N THR A 8 14.26 -17.29 -4.15
CA THR A 8 12.89 -17.72 -4.36
C THR A 8 12.20 -16.57 -5.05
N ASN A 9 12.10 -16.69 -6.37
CA ASN A 9 11.41 -15.75 -7.22
C ASN A 9 9.91 -15.91 -6.95
N TRP A 10 9.44 -15.28 -5.87
CA TRP A 10 8.03 -15.23 -5.47
C TRP A 10 7.17 -14.49 -6.51
N ASP A 11 7.77 -13.82 -7.50
CA ASP A 11 7.03 -13.18 -8.60
C ASP A 11 6.30 -14.22 -9.49
N ASN A 12 6.66 -15.51 -9.43
CA ASN A 12 6.06 -16.56 -10.25
C ASN A 12 4.71 -17.12 -9.75
N PHE A 13 4.23 -16.73 -8.56
CA PHE A 13 2.94 -17.21 -8.01
C PHE A 13 1.85 -16.12 -7.94
N PHE A 14 2.10 -14.96 -8.55
CA PHE A 14 1.13 -13.88 -8.58
C PHE A 14 0.22 -13.96 -9.81
N THR A 15 -1.07 -14.24 -9.60
CA THR A 15 -2.09 -14.02 -10.63
C THR A 15 -2.72 -12.65 -10.40
N PRO A 16 -2.62 -11.70 -11.37
CA PRO A 16 -3.23 -10.39 -11.22
C PRO A 16 -4.75 -10.49 -11.20
N ALA A 17 -5.38 -9.55 -10.49
CA ALA A 17 -6.82 -9.36 -10.54
C ALA A 17 -7.29 -9.03 -11.97
N ASP A 18 -8.54 -9.36 -12.27
CA ASP A 18 -9.17 -9.10 -13.55
C ASP A 18 -9.18 -7.59 -13.88
N GLU A 19 -9.04 -7.27 -15.16
CA GLU A 19 -9.01 -5.87 -15.62
C GLU A 19 -10.27 -5.10 -15.22
N LYS A 20 -11.43 -5.79 -15.17
CA LYS A 20 -12.70 -5.20 -14.75
C LYS A 20 -12.67 -4.80 -13.28
N HIS A 21 -12.14 -5.63 -12.39
CA HIS A 21 -11.86 -5.26 -11.00
C HIS A 21 -10.89 -4.09 -10.91
N ILE A 22 -9.75 -4.15 -11.61
CA ILE A 22 -8.74 -3.09 -11.57
C ILE A 22 -9.33 -1.74 -11.99
N LYS A 23 -10.07 -1.71 -13.11
CA LYS A 23 -10.72 -0.50 -13.62
C LYS A 23 -11.76 0.03 -12.62
N LYS A 24 -12.61 -0.85 -12.09
CA LYS A 24 -13.64 -0.49 -11.11
C LYS A 24 -13.05 0.10 -9.84
N GLU A 25 -12.03 -0.54 -9.27
CA GLU A 25 -11.45 -0.09 -8.00
C GLU A 25 -10.58 1.15 -8.17
N LYS A 26 -9.93 1.35 -9.34
CA LYS A 26 -9.26 2.63 -9.68
C LYS A 26 -10.26 3.80 -9.78
N ALA A 27 -11.42 3.59 -10.39
CA ALA A 27 -12.48 4.61 -10.45
C ALA A 27 -12.96 4.98 -9.05
N LYS A 28 -13.26 3.99 -8.19
CA LYS A 28 -13.61 4.24 -6.79
C LYS A 28 -12.50 4.96 -6.02
N ALA A 29 -11.23 4.65 -6.27
CA ALA A 29 -10.11 5.33 -5.62
C ALA A 29 -10.03 6.80 -6.03
N TYR A 30 -10.28 7.09 -7.31
CA TYR A 30 -10.40 8.46 -7.80
C TYR A 30 -11.53 9.24 -7.09
N ASP A 31 -12.71 8.64 -6.94
CA ASP A 31 -13.82 9.26 -6.22
C ASP A 31 -13.51 9.43 -4.72
N MET A 32 -12.91 8.42 -4.09
CA MET A 32 -12.51 8.46 -2.68
C MET A 32 -11.52 9.59 -2.41
N ARG A 33 -10.58 9.88 -3.32
CA ARG A 33 -9.62 11.00 -3.18
C ARG A 33 -10.30 12.37 -3.06
N LYS A 34 -11.53 12.50 -3.57
CA LYS A 34 -12.32 13.75 -3.48
C LYS A 34 -13.14 13.85 -2.19
N SER A 35 -13.37 12.73 -1.51
CA SER A 35 -14.22 12.66 -0.32
C SER A 35 -13.66 13.46 0.86
N GLN A 36 -14.55 13.95 1.73
CA GLN A 36 -14.15 14.59 2.98
C GLN A 36 -13.41 13.63 3.91
N TRP A 37 -13.79 12.35 3.91
CA TRP A 37 -13.08 11.33 4.68
C TRP A 37 -11.60 11.25 4.30
N TRP A 38 -11.28 11.25 3.00
CA TRP A 38 -9.88 11.22 2.55
C TRP A 38 -9.15 12.51 2.91
N LYS A 39 -9.78 13.68 2.75
CA LYS A 39 -9.20 14.96 3.17
C LYS A 39 -8.85 14.95 4.66
N ASN A 40 -9.72 14.40 5.50
CA ASN A 40 -9.50 14.26 6.94
C ASN A 40 -8.38 13.27 7.26
N GLN A 41 -8.33 12.10 6.61
CA GLN A 41 -7.25 11.13 6.84
C GLN A 41 -5.88 11.70 6.42
N ARG A 42 -5.81 12.28 5.22
CA ARG A 42 -4.59 12.91 4.72
C ARG A 42 -4.18 14.12 5.57
N GLY A 43 -5.15 14.87 6.08
CA GLY A 43 -4.94 16.04 6.94
C GLY A 43 -4.27 15.73 8.28
N LYS A 44 -4.34 14.47 8.77
CA LYS A 44 -3.60 14.05 9.97
C LYS A 44 -2.09 14.19 9.82
N GLY A 45 -1.58 14.18 8.57
CA GLY A 45 -0.18 14.45 8.28
C GLY A 45 0.77 13.38 8.83
N VAL A 46 0.34 12.11 8.86
CA VAL A 46 1.12 10.98 9.38
C VAL A 46 1.11 9.85 8.35
N CYS A 47 2.27 9.30 8.04
CA CYS A 47 2.38 8.09 7.21
C CYS A 47 1.86 6.88 7.97
N HIS A 48 1.01 6.07 7.35
CA HIS A 48 0.46 4.86 7.97
C HIS A 48 1.53 3.80 8.31
N TYR A 49 2.57 3.71 7.48
CA TYR A 49 3.63 2.71 7.60
C TYR A 49 4.69 3.16 8.60
N CYS A 50 5.56 4.11 8.22
CA CYS A 50 6.66 4.55 9.09
C CYS A 50 6.26 5.45 10.26
N LYS A 51 4.98 5.83 10.41
CA LYS A 51 4.46 6.72 11.45
C LYS A 51 5.06 8.13 11.50
N VAL A 52 5.95 8.48 10.58
CA VAL A 52 6.56 9.82 10.49
C VAL A 52 5.51 10.86 10.06
N ARG A 53 5.58 12.04 10.69
CA ARG A 53 4.78 13.20 10.29
C ARG A 53 5.34 13.85 9.03
N VAL A 54 4.48 14.04 8.05
CA VAL A 54 4.82 14.71 6.77
C VAL A 54 3.67 15.64 6.34
N PRO A 55 3.96 16.70 5.56
CA PRO A 55 2.92 17.60 5.06
C PRO A 55 1.82 16.82 4.32
N ALA A 56 0.56 17.19 4.54
CA ALA A 56 -0.59 16.50 3.93
C ALA A 56 -0.52 16.44 2.38
N LYS A 57 0.15 17.41 1.74
CA LYS A 57 0.37 17.45 0.28
C LYS A 57 1.36 16.38 -0.22
N GLU A 58 2.20 15.84 0.66
CA GLU A 58 3.22 14.83 0.35
C GLU A 58 2.73 13.41 0.62
N LEU A 59 1.60 13.26 1.31
CA LEU A 59 0.93 11.98 1.52
C LEU A 59 0.19 11.53 0.25
N THR A 60 0.46 10.30 -0.14
CA THR A 60 -0.23 9.59 -1.22
C THR A 60 -1.29 8.65 -0.67
N MET A 61 -2.26 8.32 -1.52
CA MET A 61 -3.23 7.27 -1.26
C MET A 61 -2.65 5.93 -1.67
N ASP A 62 -2.55 5.00 -0.73
CA ASP A 62 -2.12 3.63 -0.98
C ASP A 62 -3.17 2.62 -0.52
N HIS A 63 -3.13 1.45 -1.16
CA HIS A 63 -3.96 0.31 -0.82
C HIS A 63 -3.11 -0.73 -0.09
N ILE A 64 -3.47 -1.04 1.16
CA ILE A 64 -2.78 -2.03 2.01
C ILE A 64 -2.65 -3.35 1.22
N VAL A 65 -3.78 -3.87 0.76
CA VAL A 65 -3.85 -4.90 -0.28
C VAL A 65 -3.94 -4.20 -1.64
N PRO A 66 -2.93 -4.31 -2.52
CA PRO A 66 -2.94 -3.65 -3.83
C PRO A 66 -4.14 -4.05 -4.69
N ILE A 67 -4.64 -3.12 -5.50
CA ILE A 67 -5.76 -3.39 -6.44
C ILE A 67 -5.41 -4.54 -7.39
N VAL A 68 -4.17 -4.59 -7.87
CA VAL A 68 -3.69 -5.67 -8.76
C VAL A 68 -3.67 -7.03 -8.08
N ARG A 69 -3.66 -7.08 -6.74
CA ARG A 69 -3.78 -8.29 -5.92
C ARG A 69 -5.21 -8.51 -5.39
N GLY A 70 -6.22 -7.94 -6.05
CA GLY A 70 -7.63 -8.11 -5.68
C GLY A 70 -8.12 -7.18 -4.56
N GLY A 71 -7.28 -6.26 -4.09
CA GLY A 71 -7.65 -5.27 -3.09
C GLY A 71 -8.78 -4.35 -3.54
N LYS A 72 -9.67 -4.00 -2.59
CA LYS A 72 -10.83 -3.12 -2.84
C LYS A 72 -10.55 -1.70 -2.32
N THR A 73 -11.12 -0.70 -2.97
CA THR A 73 -11.09 0.69 -2.48
C THR A 73 -12.15 0.87 -1.40
N THR A 74 -11.76 0.62 -0.16
CA THR A 74 -12.60 0.79 1.04
C THR A 74 -11.82 1.56 2.11
N LYS A 75 -12.52 2.14 3.08
CA LYS A 75 -11.88 2.89 4.18
C LYS A 75 -10.91 2.05 5.03
N GLY A 76 -11.11 0.73 5.06
CA GLY A 76 -10.24 -0.21 5.79
C GLY A 76 -9.01 -0.68 4.99
N ASN A 77 -9.00 -0.51 3.68
CA ASN A 77 -7.89 -0.91 2.82
C ASN A 77 -7.10 0.28 2.26
N VAL A 78 -7.60 1.51 2.43
CA VAL A 78 -6.97 2.72 1.91
C VAL A 78 -6.36 3.53 3.05
N VAL A 79 -5.09 3.90 2.89
CA VAL A 79 -4.33 4.63 3.91
C VAL A 79 -3.51 5.78 3.32
N PRO A 80 -3.24 6.85 4.10
CA PRO A 80 -2.22 7.83 3.75
C PRO A 80 -0.82 7.29 4.00
N CYS A 81 0.07 7.39 3.03
CA CYS A 81 1.48 7.05 3.21
C CYS A 81 2.40 8.08 2.56
N CYS A 82 3.64 8.18 3.03
CA CYS A 82 4.64 9.01 2.38
C CYS A 82 5.11 8.36 1.07
N LYS A 83 5.68 9.17 0.16
CA LYS A 83 6.20 8.69 -1.13
C LYS A 83 7.26 7.59 -0.99
N GLU A 84 8.13 7.70 0.02
CA GLU A 84 9.19 6.73 0.26
C GLU A 84 8.62 5.34 0.57
N CYS A 85 7.74 5.24 1.58
CA CYS A 85 7.04 4.01 1.91
C CYS A 85 6.24 3.46 0.73
N ASN A 86 5.52 4.32 0.01
CA ASN A 86 4.74 3.90 -1.17
C ASN A 86 5.63 3.28 -2.25
N ASN A 87 6.80 3.88 -2.51
CA ASN A 87 7.77 3.40 -3.50
C ASN A 87 8.47 2.11 -3.06
N LYS A 88 8.73 1.93 -1.76
CA LYS A 88 9.29 0.70 -1.19
C LYS A 88 8.28 -0.45 -1.29
N LYS A 89 7.03 -0.23 -0.87
CA LYS A 89 5.96 -1.22 -0.90
C LYS A 89 5.62 -1.73 -2.31
N LYS A 90 5.51 -0.84 -3.29
CA LYS A 90 5.07 -1.17 -4.66
C LYS A 90 3.75 -1.99 -4.66
N TYR A 91 3.82 -3.25 -5.09
CA TYR A 91 2.71 -4.19 -5.15
C TYR A 91 2.80 -5.28 -4.08
N MET A 92 3.68 -5.11 -3.09
CA MET A 92 3.77 -6.05 -1.96
C MET A 92 2.56 -5.92 -1.05
N LEU A 93 2.17 -7.07 -0.48
CA LEU A 93 1.32 -7.17 0.69
C LEU A 93 2.15 -6.84 1.95
N PRO A 94 1.51 -6.45 3.05
CA PRO A 94 2.20 -6.18 4.31
C PRO A 94 3.11 -7.33 4.77
N ILE A 95 2.68 -8.57 4.59
CA ILE A 95 3.43 -9.79 4.96
C ILE A 95 4.71 -9.99 4.13
N GLU A 96 4.81 -9.35 2.97
CA GLU A 96 5.98 -9.44 2.08
C GLU A 96 6.96 -8.27 2.31
N TRP A 97 6.62 -7.32 3.20
CA TRP A 97 7.44 -6.14 3.44
C TRP A 97 8.07 -6.16 4.84
N GLU A 98 9.26 -6.74 4.93
CA GLU A 98 9.99 -6.96 6.19
C GLU A 98 10.14 -5.69 7.05
N GLU A 99 10.55 -4.56 6.45
CA GLU A 99 10.69 -3.28 7.18
C GLU A 99 9.37 -2.85 7.85
N TYR A 100 8.23 -3.15 7.21
CA TYR A 100 6.92 -2.84 7.79
C TYR A 100 6.59 -3.78 8.94
N LEU A 101 6.87 -5.08 8.81
CA LEU A 101 6.64 -6.06 9.88
C LEU A 101 7.47 -5.71 11.13
N GLN A 102 8.74 -5.36 10.94
CA GLN A 102 9.62 -4.89 12.01
C GLN A 102 9.04 -3.65 12.72
N SER A 103 8.45 -2.71 11.96
CA SER A 103 7.85 -1.51 12.56
C SER A 103 6.61 -1.78 13.43
N ILE A 104 5.99 -2.96 13.30
CA ILE A 104 4.84 -3.38 14.14
C ILE A 104 5.32 -4.14 15.37
N SER A 105 6.40 -4.93 15.26
CA SER A 105 6.90 -5.72 16.39
C SER A 105 7.50 -4.88 17.51
N ASP A 106 7.87 -3.64 17.21
CA ASP A 106 8.53 -2.72 18.12
C ASP A 106 7.52 -1.79 18.86
N GLU A 107 6.20 -1.98 18.68
CA GLU A 107 5.10 -1.35 19.43
C GLU A 107 4.61 -2.24 20.60
#